data_AF-A0A517TGR0-F1
#
_entry.id   AF-A0A517TGR0-F1
#
_cell.length_a   1.000
_cell.length_b   1.000
_cell.length_c   1.000
_cell.angle_alpha   90.00
_cell.angle_beta   90.00
_cell.angle_gamma   90.00
#
_symmetry.space_group_name_H-M   'P 1'
#
loop_
_entity.id
_entity.type
_entity.pdbx_description
1 polymer ?
#
loop_
_entity_poly.entity_id
_entity_poly.type
_entity_poly.pdbx_seq_one_letter_code
_entity_poly.pdbx_strand_id
1 'polypeptide(L)'
;MESIEQAVAAARRRLVVRQWAGRLATCLTAAFGVALVAILAPKLVALPELPANWVALWLSGAAIVGTIAATVWTFARSRTPLDAAVEIDKRFELRERIASSLSLTEEDLTTEVGAALASDARRALERVEVNERFPFGLDTRAWRPIVPAALALLLGVLVSNREAEALAEKATPAKVETEEVKKAAEKARKELKKKREQAAKEGLKDASALLKKVEEGTGELTKKQPKDATKAAVKLNDLTKQLAERKQKLGGGKQLRNQLNRMKDLGRGPAEKAADAMKKGDWKRAMEEINKLRDQIAGGKVSKEQQKQLAAQLGKMQQKLSQAAKQHQAQKKELQRQLAEAQRKGDMKQANKLQQKMDQLAQKTPQMQQLQQMAQQMQQAQQAMEKGDAQQAQQAMQEMAQQMAQMQKEAQEMEMLDGAMTDIQMAKQAMGMQPGMGQPMPGMGMGMGNQKGKFPGPGMGEGQGAGARPSEENDVAYRDTKVRQNVGRGASTFGGLVKGPSVKGEVIESIKTQLSAETAQPADPLTSERLPRSRREHAKEYFQSLNEKL
;
A
#
# COMPACT_ATOMS: atom_id res chain seq x y z
N MET A 1 -53.89 -30.76 -39.11
CA MET A 1 -53.35 -29.39 -39.07
C MET A 1 -52.43 -29.19 -37.88
N GLU A 2 -52.84 -29.51 -36.64
CA GLU A 2 -52.01 -29.29 -35.43
C GLU A 2 -50.57 -29.84 -35.51
N SER A 3 -50.35 -31.04 -36.04
CA SER A 3 -49.01 -31.62 -36.18
C SER A 3 -48.11 -30.84 -37.16
N ILE A 4 -48.71 -30.27 -38.22
CA ILE A 4 -48.02 -29.43 -39.20
C ILE A 4 -47.65 -28.09 -38.56
N GLU A 5 -48.59 -27.48 -37.85
CA GLU A 5 -48.35 -26.21 -37.13
C GLU A 5 -47.27 -26.35 -36.06
N GLN A 6 -47.26 -27.45 -35.30
CA GLN A 6 -46.23 -27.72 -34.29
C GLN A 6 -44.83 -27.86 -34.91
N ALA A 7 -44.70 -28.57 -36.02
CA ALA A 7 -43.43 -28.71 -36.73
C ALA A 7 -42.95 -27.40 -37.35
N VAL A 8 -43.87 -26.64 -37.97
CA VAL A 8 -43.61 -25.30 -38.51
C VAL A 8 -43.20 -24.33 -37.40
N ALA A 9 -43.85 -24.37 -36.23
CA ALA A 9 -43.49 -23.56 -35.07
C ALA A 9 -42.10 -23.93 -34.50
N ALA A 10 -41.75 -25.21 -34.48
CA ALA A 10 -40.42 -25.67 -34.09
C ALA A 10 -39.32 -25.17 -35.05
N ALA A 11 -39.55 -25.29 -36.36
CA ALA A 11 -38.64 -24.78 -37.38
C ALA A 11 -38.52 -23.25 -37.35
N ARG A 12 -39.65 -22.54 -37.20
CA ARG A 12 -39.71 -21.08 -37.07
C ARG A 12 -38.88 -20.58 -35.90
N ARG A 13 -39.00 -21.19 -34.72
CA ARG A 13 -38.19 -20.83 -33.54
C ARG A 13 -36.70 -20.94 -33.84
N ARG A 14 -36.26 -22.00 -34.52
CA ARG A 14 -34.84 -22.18 -34.89
C ARG A 14 -34.36 -21.19 -35.93
N LEU A 15 -35.18 -20.89 -36.93
CA LEU A 15 -34.89 -19.87 -37.94
C LEU A 15 -34.79 -18.47 -37.33
N VAL A 16 -35.68 -18.13 -36.39
CA VAL A 16 -35.65 -16.87 -35.66
C VAL A 16 -34.42 -16.78 -34.77
N VAL A 17 -34.04 -17.85 -34.06
CA VAL A 17 -32.81 -17.88 -33.24
C VAL A 17 -31.56 -17.72 -34.11
N ARG A 18 -31.50 -18.40 -35.27
CA ARG A 18 -30.37 -18.25 -36.21
C ARG A 18 -30.31 -16.84 -36.80
N GLN A 19 -31.44 -16.26 -37.15
CA GLN A 19 -31.54 -14.88 -37.64
C GLN A 19 -31.13 -13.87 -36.56
N TRP A 20 -31.56 -14.08 -35.32
CA TRP A 20 -31.18 -13.28 -34.16
C TRP A 20 -29.67 -13.34 -33.93
N ALA A 21 -29.07 -14.53 -33.95
CA ALA A 21 -27.62 -14.69 -33.79
C ALA A 21 -26.82 -13.95 -34.88
N GLY A 22 -27.28 -14.00 -36.14
CA GLY A 22 -26.67 -13.24 -37.24
C GLY A 22 -26.79 -11.72 -37.05
N ARG A 23 -27.99 -11.23 -36.66
CA ARG A 23 -28.24 -9.81 -36.39
C ARG A 23 -27.48 -9.30 -35.17
N LEU A 24 -27.39 -10.13 -34.12
CA LEU A 24 -26.61 -9.87 -32.91
C LEU A 24 -25.14 -9.65 -33.25
N ALA A 25 -24.56 -10.50 -34.09
CA ALA A 25 -23.18 -10.34 -34.53
C ALA A 25 -22.97 -9.00 -35.25
N THR A 26 -23.88 -8.59 -36.13
CA THR A 26 -23.78 -7.30 -36.84
C THR A 26 -23.98 -6.10 -35.92
N CYS A 27 -24.96 -6.13 -35.02
CA CYS A 27 -25.24 -5.05 -34.08
C CYS A 27 -24.13 -4.88 -33.05
N LEU A 28 -23.60 -6.00 -32.52
CA LEU A 28 -22.45 -5.96 -31.61
C LEU A 28 -21.19 -5.45 -32.32
N THR A 29 -20.96 -5.84 -33.58
CA THR A 29 -19.82 -5.33 -34.35
C THR A 29 -19.90 -3.80 -34.50
N ALA A 30 -21.08 -3.27 -34.84
CA ALA A 30 -21.29 -1.83 -34.93
C ALA A 30 -21.12 -1.12 -33.58
N ALA A 31 -21.72 -1.66 -32.51
CA ALA A 31 -21.66 -1.09 -31.17
C ALA A 31 -20.23 -1.08 -30.60
N PHE A 32 -19.47 -2.18 -30.77
CA PHE A 32 -18.07 -2.24 -30.39
C PHE A 32 -17.19 -1.35 -31.28
N GLY A 33 -17.54 -1.13 -32.54
CA GLY A 33 -16.89 -0.13 -33.39
C GLY A 33 -17.03 1.29 -32.84
N VAL A 34 -18.23 1.65 -32.37
CA VAL A 34 -18.46 2.96 -31.71
C VAL A 34 -17.69 3.05 -30.39
N ALA A 35 -17.71 2.00 -29.56
CA ALA A 35 -16.93 1.96 -28.33
C ALA A 35 -15.42 2.07 -28.58
N LEU A 36 -14.91 1.43 -29.64
CA LEU A 36 -13.52 1.54 -30.06
C LEU A 36 -13.13 2.99 -30.36
N VAL A 37 -13.97 3.71 -31.12
CA VAL A 37 -13.76 5.14 -31.42
C VAL A 37 -13.81 5.98 -30.14
N ALA A 38 -14.75 5.72 -29.25
CA ALA A 38 -14.86 6.43 -27.96
C ALA A 38 -13.68 6.15 -27.00
N ILE A 39 -13.07 4.97 -27.08
CA ILE A 39 -11.85 4.61 -26.34
C ILE A 39 -10.62 5.23 -27.01
N LEU A 40 -10.63 5.43 -28.32
CA LEU A 40 -9.54 6.05 -29.07
C LEU A 40 -9.52 7.58 -28.93
N ALA A 41 -10.69 8.21 -28.81
CA ALA A 41 -10.82 9.67 -28.65
C ALA A 41 -9.96 10.26 -27.52
N PRO A 42 -9.99 9.75 -26.26
CA PRO A 42 -9.13 10.25 -25.18
C PRO A 42 -7.64 9.92 -25.34
N LYS A 43 -7.28 9.11 -26.35
CA LYS A 43 -5.88 8.82 -26.71
C LYS A 43 -5.34 9.81 -27.73
N LEU A 44 -6.21 10.32 -28.62
CA LEU A 44 -5.83 11.33 -29.60
C LEU A 44 -5.94 12.74 -29.02
N VAL A 45 -6.96 13.00 -28.19
CA VAL A 45 -7.26 14.30 -27.60
C VAL A 45 -7.25 14.17 -26.08
N ALA A 46 -6.56 15.08 -25.38
CA ALA A 46 -6.57 15.13 -23.92
C ALA A 46 -7.94 15.64 -23.44
N LEU A 47 -8.78 14.74 -22.95
CA LEU A 47 -10.07 15.05 -22.36
C LEU A 47 -9.95 14.99 -20.82
N PRO A 48 -10.15 16.10 -20.10
CA PRO A 48 -10.03 16.14 -18.65
C PRO A 48 -11.16 15.36 -17.95
N GLU A 49 -10.84 14.77 -16.80
CA GLU A 49 -11.78 14.11 -15.86
C GLU A 49 -12.45 12.82 -16.36
N LEU A 50 -11.71 11.96 -17.06
CA LEU A 50 -12.23 10.64 -17.43
C LEU A 50 -12.32 9.70 -16.22
N PRO A 51 -13.47 9.03 -16.01
CA PRO A 51 -13.63 8.10 -14.90
C PRO A 51 -12.75 6.86 -15.10
N ALA A 52 -12.21 6.29 -14.00
CA ALA A 52 -11.28 5.16 -14.05
C ALA A 52 -11.87 3.89 -14.73
N ASN A 53 -13.20 3.80 -14.79
CA ASN A 53 -13.95 2.74 -15.46
C ASN A 53 -14.43 3.13 -16.88
N TRP A 54 -13.89 4.17 -17.51
CA TRP A 54 -14.30 4.64 -18.85
C TRP A 54 -14.35 3.53 -19.90
N VAL A 55 -13.29 2.73 -20.00
CA VAL A 55 -13.21 1.60 -20.94
C VAL A 55 -14.28 0.55 -20.61
N ALA A 56 -14.46 0.23 -19.32
CA ALA A 56 -15.45 -0.75 -18.89
C ALA A 56 -16.89 -0.28 -19.19
N LEU A 57 -17.19 1.00 -18.97
CA LEU A 57 -18.50 1.60 -19.23
C LEU A 57 -18.88 1.55 -20.71
N TRP A 58 -17.95 1.91 -21.61
CA TRP A 58 -18.20 1.86 -23.05
C TRP A 58 -18.32 0.43 -23.58
N LEU A 59 -17.51 -0.51 -23.08
CA LEU A 59 -17.62 -1.92 -23.46
C LEU A 59 -18.93 -2.54 -22.95
N SER A 60 -19.30 -2.30 -21.69
CA SER A 60 -20.58 -2.80 -21.14
C SER A 60 -21.78 -2.15 -21.82
N GLY A 61 -21.71 -0.84 -22.08
CA GLY A 61 -22.76 -0.10 -22.77
C GLY A 61 -22.97 -0.60 -24.19
N ALA A 62 -21.89 -0.83 -24.95
CA ALA A 62 -21.94 -1.38 -26.29
C ALA A 62 -22.56 -2.79 -26.34
N ALA A 63 -22.22 -3.64 -25.37
CA ALA A 63 -22.80 -4.98 -25.27
C ALA A 63 -24.32 -4.94 -25.03
N ILE A 64 -24.78 -4.06 -24.11
CA ILE A 64 -26.20 -3.90 -23.79
C ILE A 64 -26.95 -3.32 -25.00
N VAL A 65 -26.48 -2.22 -25.57
CA VAL A 65 -27.13 -1.54 -26.69
C VAL A 65 -27.17 -2.44 -27.92
N GLY A 66 -26.08 -3.15 -28.24
CA GLY A 66 -26.03 -4.08 -29.37
C GLY A 66 -27.01 -5.25 -29.21
N THR A 67 -27.19 -5.76 -27.99
CA THR A 67 -28.14 -6.85 -27.70
C THR A 67 -29.59 -6.37 -27.81
N ILE A 68 -29.91 -5.19 -27.28
CA ILE A 68 -31.24 -4.59 -27.39
C ILE A 68 -31.58 -4.31 -28.86
N ALA A 69 -30.66 -3.68 -29.61
CA ALA A 69 -30.85 -3.38 -31.03
C ALA A 69 -31.09 -4.64 -31.86
N ALA A 70 -30.30 -5.70 -31.63
CA ALA A 70 -30.48 -6.98 -32.32
C ALA A 70 -31.82 -7.64 -32.01
N THR A 71 -32.27 -7.55 -30.76
CA THR A 71 -33.53 -8.10 -30.29
C THR A 71 -34.71 -7.35 -30.91
N VAL A 72 -34.71 -6.01 -30.85
CA VAL A 72 -35.74 -5.15 -31.48
C VAL A 72 -35.79 -5.39 -33.00
N TRP A 73 -34.64 -5.45 -33.67
CA TRP A 73 -34.60 -5.75 -35.11
C TRP A 73 -35.13 -7.16 -35.42
N THR A 74 -34.87 -8.13 -34.55
CA THR A 74 -35.40 -9.49 -34.68
C THR A 74 -36.92 -9.53 -34.56
N PHE A 75 -37.50 -8.85 -33.58
CA PHE A 75 -38.95 -8.78 -33.43
C PHE A 75 -39.61 -8.01 -34.58
N ALA A 76 -39.05 -6.85 -34.98
CA ALA A 76 -39.61 -6.01 -36.05
C ALA A 76 -39.56 -6.67 -37.45
N ARG A 77 -38.61 -7.58 -37.68
CA ARG A 77 -38.50 -8.35 -38.94
C ARG A 77 -38.43 -9.86 -38.66
N SER A 78 -39.34 -10.35 -37.82
CA SER A 78 -39.45 -11.78 -37.51
C SER A 78 -40.04 -12.54 -38.69
N ARG A 79 -39.61 -13.79 -38.89
CA ARG A 79 -40.13 -14.66 -39.95
C ARG A 79 -41.57 -15.08 -39.64
N THR A 80 -42.42 -15.05 -40.67
CA THR A 80 -43.80 -15.54 -40.60
C THR A 80 -43.82 -17.09 -40.56
N PRO A 81 -44.92 -17.71 -40.09
CA PRO A 81 -45.07 -19.17 -40.14
C PRO A 81 -45.03 -19.71 -41.58
N LEU A 82 -45.56 -18.96 -42.55
CA LEU A 82 -45.52 -19.31 -43.97
C LEU A 82 -44.08 -19.34 -44.52
N ASP A 83 -43.25 -18.35 -44.16
CA ASP A 83 -41.81 -18.35 -44.51
C ASP A 83 -41.09 -19.60 -43.99
N ALA A 84 -41.45 -20.05 -42.78
CA ALA A 84 -40.87 -21.25 -42.20
C ALA A 84 -41.34 -22.52 -42.94
N ALA A 85 -42.61 -22.59 -43.34
CA ALA A 85 -43.14 -23.70 -44.15
C ALA A 85 -42.42 -23.80 -45.50
N VAL A 86 -42.25 -22.68 -46.21
CA VAL A 86 -41.52 -22.62 -47.49
C VAL A 86 -40.05 -23.05 -47.31
N GLU A 87 -39.40 -22.66 -46.22
CA GLU A 87 -38.01 -23.05 -45.94
C GLU A 87 -37.88 -24.55 -45.60
N ILE A 88 -38.86 -25.15 -44.93
CA ILE A 88 -38.92 -26.60 -44.70
C ILE A 88 -39.07 -27.32 -46.05
N ASP A 89 -40.03 -26.91 -46.87
CA ASP A 89 -40.28 -27.55 -48.15
C ASP A 89 -39.06 -27.49 -49.08
N LYS A 90 -38.32 -26.38 -49.07
CA LYS A 90 -37.08 -26.23 -49.84
C LYS A 90 -35.95 -27.14 -49.33
N ARG A 91 -35.79 -27.30 -48.03
CA ARG A 91 -34.67 -28.07 -47.44
C ARG A 91 -34.84 -29.58 -47.47
N PHE A 92 -36.09 -30.01 -47.45
CA PHE A 92 -36.51 -31.42 -47.52
C PHE A 92 -37.08 -31.79 -48.89
N GLU A 93 -37.01 -30.89 -49.88
CA GLU A 93 -37.46 -31.10 -51.27
C GLU A 93 -38.93 -31.57 -51.37
N LEU A 94 -39.78 -31.09 -50.46
CA LEU A 94 -41.18 -31.50 -50.35
C LEU A 94 -42.10 -30.83 -51.37
N ARG A 95 -41.56 -30.06 -52.32
CA ARG A 95 -42.30 -29.40 -53.42
C ARG A 95 -43.51 -28.59 -52.93
N GLU A 96 -43.29 -27.73 -51.94
CA GLU A 96 -44.27 -26.77 -51.39
C GLU A 96 -45.50 -27.39 -50.71
N ARG A 97 -45.51 -28.71 -50.46
CA ARG A 97 -46.66 -29.39 -49.85
C ARG A 97 -47.07 -28.80 -48.50
N ILE A 98 -46.11 -28.45 -47.64
CA ILE A 98 -46.40 -27.90 -46.31
C ILE A 98 -46.88 -26.45 -46.43
N ALA A 99 -46.19 -25.62 -47.24
CA ALA A 99 -46.56 -24.23 -47.49
C ALA A 99 -47.96 -24.11 -48.12
N SER A 100 -48.27 -24.95 -49.11
CA SER A 100 -49.60 -24.99 -49.74
C SER A 100 -50.67 -25.41 -48.76
N SER A 101 -50.45 -26.46 -47.96
CA SER A 101 -51.42 -26.91 -46.94
C SER A 101 -51.68 -25.86 -45.86
N LEU A 102 -50.68 -25.04 -45.51
CA LEU A 102 -50.79 -23.97 -44.51
C LEU A 102 -51.43 -22.69 -45.07
N SER A 103 -51.43 -22.52 -46.39
CA SER A 103 -52.08 -21.38 -47.06
C SER A 103 -53.57 -21.55 -47.32
N LEU A 104 -54.10 -22.78 -47.15
CA LEU A 104 -55.52 -23.06 -47.31
C LEU A 104 -56.35 -22.38 -46.22
N THR A 105 -57.53 -21.87 -46.59
CA THR A 105 -58.50 -21.37 -45.63
C THR A 105 -59.21 -22.53 -44.92
N GLU A 106 -59.87 -22.26 -43.78
CA GLU A 106 -60.63 -23.29 -43.06
C GLU A 106 -61.74 -23.90 -43.93
N GLU A 107 -62.32 -23.13 -44.85
CA GLU A 107 -63.32 -23.60 -45.81
C GLU A 107 -62.69 -24.57 -46.83
N ASP A 108 -61.53 -24.22 -47.39
CA ASP A 108 -60.82 -25.06 -48.37
C ASP A 108 -60.35 -26.40 -47.77
N LEU A 109 -59.99 -26.41 -46.48
CA LEU A 109 -59.58 -27.62 -45.77
C LEU A 109 -60.71 -28.65 -45.61
N THR A 110 -61.98 -28.22 -45.68
CA THR A 110 -63.15 -29.12 -45.62
C THR A 110 -63.45 -29.79 -46.96
N THR A 111 -62.89 -29.29 -48.06
CA THR A 111 -63.03 -29.93 -49.38
C THR A 111 -62.24 -31.23 -49.45
N GLU A 112 -62.71 -32.20 -50.24
CA GLU A 112 -61.99 -33.48 -50.42
C GLU A 112 -60.55 -33.29 -50.90
N VAL A 113 -60.32 -32.30 -51.77
CA VAL A 113 -58.99 -31.96 -52.31
C VAL A 113 -58.11 -31.32 -51.24
N GLY A 114 -58.63 -30.39 -50.45
CA GLY A 114 -57.88 -29.73 -49.36
C GLY A 114 -57.53 -30.72 -48.24
N ALA A 115 -58.46 -31.60 -47.86
CA ALA A 115 -58.22 -32.66 -46.89
C ALA A 115 -57.16 -33.66 -47.38
N ALA A 116 -57.20 -34.03 -48.67
CA ALA A 116 -56.20 -34.90 -49.29
C ALA A 116 -54.80 -34.25 -49.24
N LEU A 117 -54.67 -32.97 -49.61
CA LEU A 117 -53.40 -32.23 -49.56
C LEU A 117 -52.84 -32.13 -48.13
N ALA A 118 -53.69 -31.81 -47.14
CA ALA A 118 -53.27 -31.75 -45.74
C ALA A 118 -52.82 -33.13 -45.21
N SER A 119 -53.46 -34.21 -45.66
CA SER A 119 -53.08 -35.57 -45.29
C SER A 119 -51.75 -36.01 -45.93
N ASP A 120 -51.50 -35.62 -47.18
CA ASP A 120 -50.23 -35.87 -47.88
C ASP A 120 -49.08 -35.08 -47.23
N ALA A 121 -49.30 -33.80 -46.91
CA ALA A 121 -48.34 -32.97 -46.20
C ALA A 121 -47.98 -33.56 -44.82
N ARG A 122 -48.96 -34.12 -44.09
CA ARG A 122 -48.73 -34.81 -42.81
C ARG A 122 -47.87 -36.07 -42.98
N ARG A 123 -48.18 -36.92 -43.96
CA ARG A 123 -47.38 -38.13 -44.24
C ARG A 123 -45.95 -37.80 -44.68
N ALA A 124 -45.79 -36.73 -45.45
CA ALA A 124 -44.48 -36.23 -45.84
C ALA A 124 -43.68 -35.73 -44.63
N LEU A 125 -44.34 -35.07 -43.68
CA LEU A 125 -43.74 -34.57 -42.45
C LEU A 125 -43.34 -35.67 -41.47
N GLU A 126 -44.09 -36.79 -41.39
CA GLU A 126 -43.74 -37.94 -40.54
C GLU A 126 -42.41 -38.61 -40.94
N ARG A 127 -42.00 -38.44 -42.20
CA ARG A 127 -40.71 -38.95 -42.71
C ARG A 127 -39.56 -37.96 -42.50
N VAL A 128 -39.84 -36.79 -41.95
CA VAL A 128 -38.92 -35.66 -41.90
C VAL A 128 -38.61 -35.31 -40.45
N GLU A 129 -37.38 -35.59 -40.03
CA GLU A 129 -36.86 -35.08 -38.77
C GLU A 129 -36.39 -33.64 -38.94
N VAL A 130 -37.20 -32.68 -38.49
CA VAL A 130 -36.89 -31.23 -38.46
C VAL A 130 -35.56 -30.93 -37.74
N ASN A 131 -35.04 -31.88 -36.95
CA ASN A 131 -33.76 -31.76 -36.25
C ASN A 131 -32.53 -31.90 -37.14
N GLU A 132 -32.57 -32.76 -38.16
CA GLU A 132 -31.36 -33.12 -38.91
C GLU A 132 -30.91 -32.02 -39.89
N ARG A 133 -31.85 -31.27 -40.48
CA ARG A 133 -31.57 -30.27 -41.53
C ARG A 133 -31.63 -28.81 -41.05
N PHE A 134 -31.85 -28.59 -39.76
CA PHE A 134 -31.75 -27.28 -39.12
C PHE A 134 -30.65 -27.26 -38.06
N PRO A 135 -29.36 -27.32 -38.46
CA PRO A 135 -28.26 -27.24 -37.50
C PRO A 135 -28.24 -25.87 -36.81
N PHE A 136 -27.94 -25.87 -35.51
CA PHE A 136 -27.67 -24.67 -34.70
C PHE A 136 -26.33 -23.99 -35.05
N GLY A 137 -25.79 -24.24 -36.25
CA GLY A 137 -24.50 -23.73 -36.68
C GLY A 137 -24.45 -22.21 -36.56
N LEU A 138 -23.65 -21.73 -35.61
CA LEU A 138 -23.24 -20.34 -35.56
C LEU A 138 -22.48 -20.08 -36.86
N ASP A 139 -23.03 -19.20 -37.70
CA ASP A 139 -22.34 -18.74 -38.90
C ASP A 139 -20.98 -18.14 -38.48
N THR A 140 -19.95 -18.28 -39.32
CA THR A 140 -18.61 -17.69 -39.11
C THR A 140 -18.67 -16.18 -38.80
N ARG A 141 -19.76 -15.54 -39.21
CA ARG A 141 -20.11 -14.15 -38.88
C ARG A 141 -20.26 -13.87 -37.39
N ALA A 142 -20.57 -14.87 -36.56
CA ALA A 142 -20.68 -14.75 -35.10
C ALA A 142 -19.36 -14.35 -34.43
N TRP A 143 -18.21 -14.55 -35.11
CA TRP A 143 -16.89 -14.17 -34.60
C TRP A 143 -16.50 -12.72 -34.95
N ARG A 144 -17.21 -12.08 -35.89
CA ARG A 144 -16.95 -10.67 -36.28
C ARG A 144 -16.92 -9.67 -35.12
N PRO A 145 -17.81 -9.72 -34.10
CA PRO A 145 -17.76 -8.77 -32.99
C PRO A 145 -16.60 -9.00 -32.02
N ILE A 146 -15.94 -10.16 -32.05
CA ILE A 146 -14.80 -10.47 -31.18
C ILE A 146 -13.59 -9.59 -31.56
N VAL A 147 -13.38 -9.35 -32.85
CA VAL A 147 -12.26 -8.55 -33.37
C VAL A 147 -12.27 -7.11 -32.81
N PRO A 148 -13.33 -6.29 -32.96
CA PRO A 148 -13.36 -4.94 -32.40
C PRO A 148 -13.39 -4.93 -30.87
N ALA A 149 -14.01 -5.91 -30.22
CA ALA A 149 -14.02 -6.01 -28.77
C ALA A 149 -12.61 -6.31 -28.21
N ALA A 150 -11.89 -7.24 -28.81
CA ALA A 150 -10.51 -7.56 -28.46
C ALA A 150 -9.59 -6.37 -28.73
N LEU A 151 -9.75 -5.67 -29.86
CA LEU A 151 -8.96 -4.48 -30.17
C LEU A 151 -9.22 -3.34 -29.18
N ALA A 152 -10.47 -3.10 -28.80
CA ALA A 152 -10.84 -2.08 -27.81
C ALA A 152 -10.26 -2.40 -26.42
N LEU A 153 -10.28 -3.67 -26.03
CA LEU A 153 -9.70 -4.13 -24.77
C LEU A 153 -8.16 -4.06 -24.80
N LEU A 154 -7.54 -4.50 -25.88
CA LEU A 154 -6.08 -4.41 -26.06
C LEU A 154 -5.61 -2.96 -26.03
N LEU A 155 -6.32 -2.05 -26.71
CA LEU A 155 -6.02 -0.63 -26.61
C LEU A 155 -6.21 -0.15 -25.18
N GLY A 156 -7.32 -0.47 -24.50
CA GLY A 156 -7.56 -0.06 -23.11
C GLY A 156 -6.50 -0.52 -22.11
N VAL A 157 -5.90 -1.70 -22.31
CA VAL A 157 -4.90 -2.29 -21.39
C VAL A 157 -3.46 -1.92 -21.76
N LEU A 158 -3.10 -1.92 -23.04
CA LEU A 158 -1.72 -1.78 -23.49
C LEU A 158 -1.30 -0.34 -23.76
N VAL A 159 -2.24 0.54 -24.09
CA VAL A 159 -1.93 1.93 -24.48
C VAL A 159 -2.53 2.84 -23.42
N SER A 160 -1.67 3.39 -22.56
CA SER A 160 -2.05 4.36 -21.54
C SER A 160 -2.69 5.60 -22.19
N ASN A 161 -3.67 6.21 -21.52
CA ASN A 161 -4.30 7.43 -22.02
C ASN A 161 -3.25 8.54 -22.20
N ARG A 162 -3.47 9.46 -23.14
CA ARG A 162 -2.54 10.58 -23.35
C ARG A 162 -2.42 11.48 -22.13
N GLU A 163 -3.43 11.50 -21.24
CA GLU A 163 -3.30 12.09 -19.90
C GLU A 163 -2.37 11.31 -18.97
N ALA A 164 -2.34 9.97 -19.06
CA ALA A 164 -1.39 9.15 -18.32
C ALA A 164 0.04 9.29 -18.87
N GLU A 165 0.20 9.52 -20.18
CA GLU A 165 1.48 9.94 -20.77
C GLU A 165 1.83 11.40 -20.43
N ALA A 166 0.86 12.32 -20.33
CA ALA A 166 1.09 13.68 -19.84
C ALA A 166 1.34 13.74 -18.32
N LEU A 167 0.81 12.77 -17.55
CA LEU A 167 1.11 12.54 -16.14
C LEU A 167 2.44 11.80 -15.95
N ALA A 168 2.85 10.97 -16.91
CA ALA A 168 4.18 10.34 -16.96
C ALA A 168 5.26 11.30 -17.51
N GLU A 169 4.91 12.25 -18.38
CA GLU A 169 5.74 13.42 -18.73
C GLU A 169 5.78 14.42 -17.57
N LYS A 170 4.73 14.51 -16.75
CA LYS A 170 4.82 15.16 -15.42
C LYS A 170 5.63 14.35 -14.41
N ALA A 171 5.94 13.08 -14.70
CA ALA A 171 6.96 12.29 -14.00
C ALA A 171 8.35 12.42 -14.65
N THR A 172 8.59 13.49 -15.41
CA THR A 172 9.95 14.01 -15.66
C THR A 172 10.32 14.99 -14.52
N PRO A 173 11.31 14.67 -13.66
CA PRO A 173 11.52 15.35 -12.38
C PRO A 173 12.45 16.55 -12.51
N ALA A 174 11.96 17.73 -12.92
CA ALA A 174 12.87 18.88 -12.98
C ALA A 174 12.33 20.27 -12.66
N LYS A 175 11.06 20.62 -12.91
CA LYS A 175 10.68 22.05 -12.82
C LYS A 175 9.38 22.39 -12.08
N VAL A 176 8.39 21.50 -12.03
CA VAL A 176 7.12 21.81 -11.33
C VAL A 176 7.13 21.33 -9.88
N GLU A 177 7.68 20.15 -9.59
CA GLU A 177 7.88 19.67 -8.21
C GLU A 177 8.85 20.54 -7.40
N THR A 178 9.84 21.18 -8.03
CA THR A 178 10.82 21.96 -7.26
C THR A 178 10.18 23.12 -6.49
N GLU A 179 9.13 23.77 -6.99
CA GLU A 179 8.55 24.91 -6.28
C GLU A 179 7.64 24.48 -5.12
N GLU A 180 6.83 23.43 -5.28
CA GLU A 180 5.99 22.93 -4.18
C GLU A 180 6.81 22.20 -3.11
N VAL A 181 7.81 21.41 -3.54
CA VAL A 181 8.77 20.75 -2.64
C VAL A 181 9.62 21.79 -1.90
N LYS A 182 10.12 22.83 -2.59
CA LYS A 182 10.84 23.94 -1.92
C LYS A 182 9.93 24.69 -0.96
N LYS A 183 8.67 24.98 -1.33
CA LYS A 183 7.70 25.65 -0.45
C LYS A 183 7.39 24.81 0.80
N ALA A 184 7.21 23.50 0.65
CA ALA A 184 6.99 22.59 1.77
C ALA A 184 8.24 22.46 2.67
N ALA A 185 9.43 22.34 2.07
CA ALA A 185 10.70 22.31 2.79
C ALA A 185 11.01 23.64 3.51
N GLU A 186 10.75 24.78 2.87
CA GLU A 186 10.87 26.12 3.49
C GLU A 186 9.85 26.33 4.60
N LYS A 187 8.61 25.83 4.44
CA LYS A 187 7.60 25.87 5.50
C LYS A 187 8.03 25.04 6.71
N ALA A 188 8.47 23.80 6.49
CA ALA A 188 9.01 22.95 7.55
C ALA A 188 10.23 23.60 8.23
N ARG A 189 11.13 24.22 7.46
CA ARG A 189 12.27 24.96 7.99
C ARG A 189 11.86 26.16 8.85
N LYS A 190 10.85 26.92 8.43
CA LYS A 190 10.31 28.05 9.21
C LYS A 190 9.71 27.57 10.54
N GLU A 191 8.96 26.47 10.53
CA GLU A 191 8.38 25.89 11.75
C GLU A 191 9.45 25.31 12.67
N LEU A 192 10.47 24.62 12.13
CA LEU A 192 11.64 24.16 12.88
C LEU A 192 12.42 25.33 13.50
N LYS A 193 12.59 26.43 12.77
CA LYS A 193 13.25 27.64 13.29
C LYS A 193 12.47 28.27 14.45
N LYS A 194 11.13 28.37 14.34
CA LYS A 194 10.27 28.84 15.44
C LYS A 194 10.40 27.95 16.67
N LYS A 195 10.36 26.62 16.49
CA LYS A 195 10.54 25.66 17.59
C LYS A 195 11.93 25.78 18.22
N ARG A 196 12.98 25.98 17.42
CA ARG A 196 14.34 26.22 17.91
C ARG A 196 14.44 27.50 18.73
N GLU A 197 13.79 28.58 18.31
CA GLU A 197 13.72 29.85 19.04
C GLU A 197 12.93 29.71 20.34
N GLN A 198 11.85 28.94 20.34
CA GLN A 198 11.11 28.56 21.56
C GLN A 198 12.01 27.75 22.51
N ALA A 199 12.73 26.74 22.02
CA ALA A 199 13.70 25.98 22.82
C ALA A 199 14.77 26.88 23.45
N ALA A 200 15.29 27.84 22.68
CA ALA A 200 16.28 28.79 23.17
C ALA A 200 15.70 29.71 24.26
N LYS A 201 14.45 30.18 24.10
CA LYS A 201 13.75 30.98 25.12
C LYS A 201 13.45 30.18 26.39
N GLU A 202 13.17 28.89 26.26
CA GLU A 202 12.90 27.98 27.38
C GLU A 202 14.19 27.43 28.03
N GLY A 203 15.37 27.80 27.50
CA GLY A 203 16.66 27.38 28.04
C GLY A 203 17.06 25.93 27.71
N LEU A 204 16.37 25.29 26.76
CA LEU A 204 16.61 23.92 26.31
C LEU A 204 17.75 23.86 25.29
N LYS A 205 19.00 24.01 25.77
CA LYS A 205 20.21 24.06 24.93
C LYS A 205 20.41 22.82 24.04
N ASP A 206 20.15 21.62 24.59
CA ASP A 206 20.29 20.36 23.87
C ASP A 206 19.28 20.22 22.73
N ALA A 207 18.01 20.55 23.01
CA ALA A 207 16.94 20.55 22.03
C ALA A 207 17.22 21.58 20.91
N SER A 208 17.64 22.78 21.28
CA SER A 208 18.00 23.84 20.32
C SER A 208 19.14 23.41 19.40
N ALA A 209 20.18 22.76 19.94
CA ALA A 209 21.31 22.25 19.15
C ALA A 209 20.89 21.14 18.17
N LEU A 210 20.02 20.21 18.60
CA LEU A 210 19.48 19.15 17.74
C LEU A 210 18.56 19.73 16.65
N LEU A 211 17.67 20.64 17.00
CA LEU A 211 16.79 21.33 16.05
C LEU A 211 17.57 22.16 15.04
N LYS A 212 18.68 22.78 15.46
CA LYS A 212 19.60 23.50 14.56
C LYS A 212 20.20 22.57 13.51
N LYS A 213 20.70 21.39 13.91
CA LYS A 213 21.25 20.40 12.97
C LYS A 213 20.20 19.90 11.97
N VAL A 214 18.96 19.74 12.43
CA VAL A 214 17.82 19.35 11.59
C VAL A 214 17.43 20.46 10.62
N GLU A 215 17.39 21.71 11.08
CA GLU A 215 17.15 22.88 10.24
C GLU A 215 18.22 22.99 9.14
N GLU A 216 19.49 22.80 9.49
CA GLU A 216 20.63 22.81 8.56
C GLU A 216 20.51 21.66 7.54
N GLY A 217 20.26 20.43 7.99
CA GLY A 217 20.06 19.28 7.12
C GLY A 217 18.84 19.42 6.19
N THR A 218 17.77 20.05 6.65
CA THR A 218 16.58 20.37 5.84
C THR A 218 16.89 21.47 4.82
N GLY A 219 17.71 22.47 5.18
CA GLY A 219 18.16 23.52 4.28
C GLY A 219 19.14 23.03 3.20
N GLU A 220 19.96 22.01 3.48
CA GLU A 220 20.83 21.38 2.47
C GLU A 220 20.01 20.69 1.36
N LEU A 221 18.85 20.11 1.70
CA LEU A 221 17.94 19.48 0.74
C LEU A 221 17.32 20.47 -0.25
N THR A 222 16.97 21.66 0.23
CA THR A 222 16.37 22.71 -0.61
C THR A 222 17.39 23.35 -1.57
N LYS A 223 18.69 23.25 -1.27
CA LYS A 223 19.75 23.99 -1.96
C LYS A 223 20.58 23.16 -2.97
N LYS A 224 20.58 21.82 -2.90
CA LYS A 224 21.49 20.99 -3.72
C LYS A 224 20.78 20.20 -4.83
N GLN A 225 21.51 19.98 -5.93
CA GLN A 225 21.09 19.22 -7.12
C GLN A 225 20.70 17.76 -6.78
N PRO A 226 19.89 17.09 -7.63
CA PRO A 226 19.31 15.76 -7.35
C PRO A 226 20.31 14.66 -6.97
N LYS A 227 21.59 14.77 -7.35
CA LYS A 227 22.65 13.81 -6.95
C LYS A 227 23.00 13.83 -5.46
N ASP A 228 22.69 14.92 -4.73
CA ASP A 228 22.93 15.04 -3.28
C ASP A 228 21.65 14.81 -2.45
N ALA A 229 20.50 14.69 -3.09
CA ALA A 229 19.21 14.48 -2.41
C ALA A 229 19.20 13.19 -1.58
N THR A 230 19.81 12.12 -2.09
CA THR A 230 19.93 10.84 -1.35
C THR A 230 20.81 10.97 -0.11
N LYS A 231 21.95 11.68 -0.19
CA LYS A 231 22.84 11.89 0.97
C LYS A 231 22.16 12.71 2.05
N ALA A 232 21.42 13.75 1.65
CA ALA A 232 20.71 14.60 2.58
C ALA A 232 19.44 13.92 3.14
N ALA A 233 18.81 13.00 2.39
CA ALA A 233 17.78 12.09 2.89
C ALA A 233 18.31 11.17 4.00
N VAL A 234 19.50 10.57 3.78
CA VAL A 234 20.18 9.71 4.76
C VAL A 234 20.50 10.51 6.02
N LYS A 235 21.11 11.71 5.88
CA LYS A 235 21.35 12.60 7.03
C LYS A 235 20.07 12.95 7.79
N LEU A 236 18.97 13.26 7.09
CA LEU A 236 17.70 13.52 7.75
C LEU A 236 17.16 12.28 8.47
N ASN A 237 17.35 11.08 7.92
CA ASN A 237 16.98 9.84 8.61
C ASN A 237 17.80 9.63 9.89
N ASP A 238 19.10 9.85 9.85
CA ASP A 238 19.95 9.75 11.04
C ASP A 238 19.60 10.80 12.10
N LEU A 239 19.32 12.04 11.68
CA LEU A 239 18.85 13.09 12.59
C LEU A 239 17.46 12.76 13.16
N THR A 240 16.57 12.15 12.36
CA THR A 240 15.27 11.66 12.86
C THR A 240 15.47 10.53 13.87
N LYS A 241 16.44 9.62 13.66
CA LYS A 241 16.80 8.59 14.64
C LYS A 241 17.32 9.20 15.93
N GLN A 242 18.23 10.18 15.86
CA GLN A 242 18.73 10.87 17.05
C GLN A 242 17.62 11.61 17.82
N LEU A 243 16.69 12.26 17.10
CA LEU A 243 15.50 12.86 17.71
C LEU A 243 14.60 11.80 18.36
N ALA A 244 14.40 10.66 17.70
CA ALA A 244 13.60 9.56 18.23
C ALA A 244 14.22 8.92 19.48
N GLU A 245 15.54 8.70 19.49
CA GLU A 245 16.28 8.20 20.66
C GLU A 245 16.24 9.18 21.82
N ARG A 246 16.43 10.49 21.55
CA ARG A 246 16.33 11.53 22.58
C ARG A 246 14.90 11.61 23.12
N LYS A 247 13.89 11.62 22.24
CA LYS A 247 12.48 11.51 22.64
C LYS A 247 12.25 10.27 23.49
N GLN A 248 12.79 9.11 23.12
CA GLN A 248 12.59 7.87 23.87
C GLN A 248 13.21 7.95 25.27
N LYS A 249 14.39 8.59 25.41
CA LYS A 249 15.02 8.87 26.69
C LYS A 249 14.20 9.83 27.56
N LEU A 250 13.58 10.84 26.94
CA LEU A 250 12.68 11.79 27.61
C LEU A 250 11.26 11.21 27.83
N GLY A 251 10.89 10.20 27.05
CA GLY A 251 9.54 9.74 26.69
C GLY A 251 8.69 9.13 27.80
N GLY A 252 9.21 9.01 29.02
CA GLY A 252 8.49 8.41 30.13
C GLY A 252 7.27 9.22 30.61
N GLY A 253 7.22 10.53 30.34
CA GLY A 253 6.18 11.42 30.88
C GLY A 253 4.73 10.97 30.62
N LYS A 254 4.42 10.43 29.43
CA LYS A 254 3.06 9.92 29.10
C LYS A 254 2.72 8.65 29.86
N GLN A 255 3.65 7.69 29.95
CA GLN A 255 3.48 6.50 30.78
C GLN A 255 3.38 6.88 32.28
N LEU A 256 4.07 7.95 32.69
CA LEU A 256 4.08 8.45 34.08
C LEU A 256 2.68 8.89 34.44
N ARG A 257 2.14 9.77 33.61
CA ARG A 257 0.77 10.27 33.70
C ARG A 257 -0.23 9.12 33.77
N ASN A 258 -0.06 8.08 32.94
CA ASN A 258 -0.94 6.92 32.95
C ASN A 258 -0.83 6.08 34.23
N GLN A 259 0.37 5.91 34.78
CA GLN A 259 0.57 5.25 36.08
C GLN A 259 -0.02 6.08 37.23
N LEU A 260 0.19 7.40 37.21
CA LEU A 260 -0.37 8.33 38.19
C LEU A 260 -1.91 8.37 38.14
N ASN A 261 -2.51 8.37 36.94
CA ASN A 261 -3.96 8.31 36.75
C ASN A 261 -4.59 7.00 37.27
N ARG A 262 -3.84 5.90 37.29
CA ARG A 262 -4.31 4.62 37.84
C ARG A 262 -4.31 4.61 39.37
N MET A 263 -3.60 5.53 40.01
CA MET A 263 -3.69 5.75 41.45
C MET A 263 -4.92 6.61 41.76
N LYS A 264 -6.11 6.01 41.60
CA LYS A 264 -7.37 6.57 42.11
C LYS A 264 -7.31 6.53 43.65
N ASP A 265 -7.72 7.62 44.28
CA ASP A 265 -7.73 7.86 45.73
C ASP A 265 -6.40 8.10 46.44
N LEU A 266 -5.95 9.36 46.40
CA LEU A 266 -4.86 9.87 47.26
C LEU A 266 -5.41 10.57 48.53
N GLY A 267 -6.73 10.53 48.75
CA GLY A 267 -7.43 11.17 49.87
C GLY A 267 -7.64 12.67 49.67
N ARG A 268 -8.70 13.24 50.29
CA ARG A 268 -8.97 14.69 50.32
C ARG A 268 -8.08 15.40 51.34
N GLY A 269 -7.57 16.58 50.98
CA GLY A 269 -6.66 17.34 51.85
C GLY A 269 -5.83 18.40 51.10
N PRO A 270 -4.93 19.12 51.80
CA PRO A 270 -4.27 20.31 51.25
C PRO A 270 -3.40 20.05 50.01
N ALA A 271 -2.87 18.83 49.83
CA ALA A 271 -2.10 18.45 48.62
C ALA A 271 -2.96 17.92 47.47
N GLU A 272 -4.29 17.91 47.57
CA GLU A 272 -5.17 17.33 46.55
C GLU A 272 -5.01 18.01 45.18
N LYS A 273 -4.92 19.34 45.15
CA LYS A 273 -4.71 20.10 43.91
C LYS A 273 -3.38 19.77 43.23
N ALA A 274 -2.31 19.63 44.03
CA ALA A 274 -1.01 19.21 43.54
C ALA A 274 -1.05 17.77 43.01
N ALA A 275 -1.70 16.86 43.75
CA ALA A 275 -1.88 15.47 43.35
C ALA A 275 -2.69 15.32 42.06
N ASP A 276 -3.74 16.10 41.88
CA ASP A 276 -4.55 16.11 40.67
C ASP A 276 -3.83 16.74 39.48
N ALA A 277 -3.02 17.79 39.71
CA ALA A 277 -2.15 18.35 38.68
C ALA A 277 -1.09 17.32 38.23
N MET A 278 -0.47 16.60 39.16
CA MET A 278 0.47 15.51 38.86
C MET A 278 -0.21 14.37 38.07
N LYS A 279 -1.42 13.96 38.45
CA LYS A 279 -2.22 12.98 37.68
C LYS A 279 -2.51 13.44 36.26
N LYS A 280 -2.86 14.72 36.09
CA LYS A 280 -3.11 15.33 34.79
C LYS A 280 -1.84 15.56 33.98
N GLY A 281 -0.65 15.33 34.55
CA GLY A 281 0.63 15.63 33.90
C GLY A 281 0.90 17.13 33.77
N ASP A 282 0.21 17.95 34.55
CA ASP A 282 0.38 19.40 34.61
C ASP A 282 1.42 19.74 35.70
N TRP A 283 2.69 19.44 35.39
CA TRP A 283 3.82 19.61 36.30
C TRP A 283 3.98 21.06 36.76
N LYS A 284 3.59 22.03 35.91
CA LYS A 284 3.63 23.45 36.23
C LYS A 284 2.66 23.77 37.37
N ARG A 285 1.39 23.37 37.24
CA ARG A 285 0.40 23.57 38.31
C ARG A 285 0.75 22.77 39.56
N ALA A 286 1.28 21.56 39.43
CA ALA A 286 1.72 20.76 40.58
C ALA A 286 2.82 21.47 41.38
N MET A 287 3.80 22.04 40.69
CA MET A 287 4.89 22.81 41.29
C MET A 287 4.36 24.10 41.96
N GLU A 288 3.47 24.84 41.31
CA GLU A 288 2.87 26.06 41.88
C GLU A 288 2.10 25.75 43.16
N GLU A 289 1.29 24.68 43.19
CA GLU A 289 0.56 24.27 44.39
C GLU A 289 1.50 23.75 45.49
N ILE A 290 2.58 23.04 45.14
CA ILE A 290 3.59 22.59 46.12
C ILE A 290 4.38 23.76 46.69
N ASN A 291 4.71 24.78 45.88
CA ASN A 291 5.34 26.01 46.36
C ASN A 291 4.40 26.81 47.27
N LYS A 292 3.10 26.90 46.94
CA LYS A 292 2.12 27.52 47.84
C LYS A 292 2.02 26.79 49.18
N LEU A 293 1.99 25.46 49.16
CA LEU A 293 1.97 24.65 50.38
C LEU A 293 3.24 24.86 51.20
N ARG A 294 4.41 24.87 50.54
CA ARG A 294 5.69 25.19 51.17
C ARG A 294 5.67 26.58 51.83
N ASP A 295 5.18 27.61 51.14
CA ASP A 295 5.15 28.97 51.66
C ASP A 295 4.14 29.12 52.81
N GLN A 296 3.04 28.37 52.78
CA GLN A 296 2.09 28.30 53.90
C GLN A 296 2.71 27.62 55.13
N ILE A 297 3.50 26.54 54.93
CA ILE A 297 4.22 25.84 56.00
C ILE A 297 5.30 26.75 56.60
N ALA A 298 6.08 27.43 55.75
CA ALA A 298 7.12 28.37 56.18
C ALA A 298 6.55 29.59 56.90
N GLY A 299 5.39 30.09 56.45
CA GLY A 299 4.70 31.21 57.09
C GLY A 299 3.94 30.84 58.37
N GLY A 300 4.00 29.59 58.83
CA GLY A 300 3.28 29.12 60.02
C GLY A 300 1.75 29.17 59.90
N LYS A 301 1.21 29.30 58.68
CA LYS A 301 -0.23 29.47 58.42
C LYS A 301 -0.99 28.15 58.29
N VAL A 302 -0.28 27.03 58.36
CA VAL A 302 -0.88 25.67 58.30
C VAL A 302 -1.08 25.17 59.72
N SER A 303 -2.33 24.81 60.07
CA SER A 303 -2.62 24.26 61.40
C SER A 303 -1.93 22.90 61.58
N LYS A 304 -1.70 22.48 62.84
CA LYS A 304 -1.12 21.15 63.13
C LYS A 304 -1.98 20.02 62.54
N GLU A 305 -3.30 20.20 62.47
CA GLU A 305 -4.23 19.27 61.82
C GLU A 305 -4.00 19.19 60.30
N GLN A 306 -3.81 20.33 59.63
CA GLN A 306 -3.55 20.38 58.19
C GLN A 306 -2.17 19.80 57.84
N GLN A 307 -1.15 20.02 58.69
CA GLN A 307 0.16 19.37 58.54
C GLN A 307 0.07 17.85 58.70
N LYS A 308 -0.70 17.35 59.68
CA LYS A 308 -0.94 15.92 59.85
C LYS A 308 -1.70 15.30 58.67
N GLN A 309 -2.70 16.00 58.13
CA GLN A 309 -3.42 15.56 56.93
C GLN A 309 -2.50 15.52 55.70
N LEU A 310 -1.67 16.54 55.52
CA LEU A 310 -0.68 16.60 54.44
C LEU A 310 0.36 15.46 54.55
N ALA A 311 0.88 15.22 55.75
CA ALA A 311 1.80 14.11 56.03
C ALA A 311 1.14 12.75 55.72
N ALA A 312 -0.11 12.54 56.14
CA ALA A 312 -0.85 11.32 55.84
C ALA A 312 -1.10 11.13 54.33
N GLN A 313 -1.40 12.21 53.60
CA GLN A 313 -1.57 12.16 52.14
C GLN A 313 -0.25 11.85 51.42
N LEU A 314 0.84 12.51 51.81
CA LEU A 314 2.17 12.26 51.26
C LEU A 314 2.65 10.86 51.59
N GLY A 315 2.37 10.34 52.79
CA GLY A 315 2.67 8.96 53.16
C GLY A 315 1.91 7.94 52.32
N LYS A 316 0.62 8.14 52.05
CA LYS A 316 -0.15 7.27 51.15
C LYS A 316 0.40 7.30 49.72
N MET A 317 0.75 8.49 49.22
CA MET A 317 1.34 8.65 47.89
C MET A 317 2.72 7.98 47.81
N GLN A 318 3.57 8.21 48.81
CA GLN A 318 4.87 7.60 48.95
C GLN A 318 4.79 6.07 48.97
N GLN A 319 3.86 5.49 49.74
CA GLN A 319 3.69 4.05 49.81
C GLN A 319 3.31 3.47 48.45
N LYS A 320 2.38 4.11 47.73
CA LYS A 320 1.97 3.66 46.40
C LYS A 320 3.07 3.80 45.36
N LEU A 321 3.81 4.92 45.37
CA LEU A 321 4.94 5.15 44.48
C LEU A 321 6.09 4.17 44.76
N SER A 322 6.42 3.97 46.04
CA SER A 322 7.43 3.01 46.49
C SER A 322 7.03 1.57 46.15
N GLN A 323 5.76 1.20 46.33
CA GLN A 323 5.25 -0.10 45.95
C GLN A 323 5.34 -0.32 44.43
N ALA A 324 4.97 0.68 43.62
CA ALA A 324 5.08 0.60 42.16
C ALA A 324 6.54 0.47 41.70
N ALA A 325 7.45 1.26 42.28
CA ALA A 325 8.88 1.19 41.99
C ALA A 325 9.47 -0.18 42.39
N LYS A 326 9.12 -0.70 43.58
CA LYS A 326 9.55 -2.04 44.05
C LYS A 326 9.00 -3.16 43.16
N GLN A 327 7.72 -3.11 42.77
CA GLN A 327 7.13 -4.08 41.85
C GLN A 327 7.83 -4.08 40.50
N HIS A 328 8.18 -2.91 39.97
CA HIS A 328 8.95 -2.81 38.74
C HIS A 328 10.36 -3.38 38.88
N GLN A 329 11.06 -3.09 39.98
CA GLN A 329 12.38 -3.64 40.25
C GLN A 329 12.36 -5.16 40.44
N ALA A 330 11.32 -5.69 41.11
CA ALA A 330 11.11 -7.13 41.27
C ALA A 330 10.82 -7.79 39.91
N GLN A 331 9.94 -7.22 39.10
CA GLN A 331 9.66 -7.71 37.73
C GLN A 331 10.93 -7.72 36.87
N LYS A 332 11.76 -6.68 36.97
CA LYS A 332 13.05 -6.61 36.26
C LYS A 332 14.00 -7.72 36.71
N LYS A 333 14.17 -7.92 38.02
CA LYS A 333 15.03 -9.00 38.56
C LYS A 333 14.53 -10.38 38.16
N GLU A 334 13.22 -10.58 38.19
CA GLU A 334 12.59 -11.85 37.81
C GLU A 334 12.78 -12.15 36.33
N LEU A 335 12.51 -11.18 35.45
CA LEU A 335 12.79 -11.32 34.02
C LEU A 335 14.27 -11.55 33.73
N GLN A 336 15.16 -10.95 34.52
CA GLN A 336 16.60 -11.13 34.36
C GLN A 336 17.02 -12.55 34.74
N ARG A 337 16.42 -13.11 35.80
CA ARG A 337 16.59 -14.52 36.18
C ARG A 337 16.06 -15.46 35.10
N GLN A 338 14.84 -15.23 34.61
CA GLN A 338 14.22 -16.04 33.55
C GLN A 338 15.04 -15.98 32.26
N LEU A 339 15.57 -14.81 31.90
CA LEU A 339 16.44 -14.65 30.75
C LEU A 339 17.74 -15.45 30.92
N ALA A 340 18.40 -15.34 32.08
CA ALA A 340 19.62 -16.10 32.37
C ALA A 340 19.36 -17.62 32.38
N GLU A 341 18.20 -18.06 32.86
CA GLU A 341 17.81 -19.46 32.86
C GLU A 341 17.50 -19.98 31.45
N ALA A 342 16.79 -19.20 30.63
CA ALA A 342 16.51 -19.52 29.23
C ALA A 342 17.81 -19.60 28.41
N GLN A 343 18.76 -18.69 28.66
CA GLN A 343 20.10 -18.73 28.06
C GLN A 343 20.89 -19.97 28.50
N ARG A 344 20.83 -20.36 29.78
CA ARG A 344 21.45 -21.60 30.28
C ARG A 344 20.84 -22.87 29.68
N LYS A 345 19.52 -22.86 29.46
CA LYS A 345 18.79 -23.97 28.83
C LYS A 345 18.94 -24.03 27.30
N GLY A 346 19.61 -23.04 26.69
CA GLY A 346 19.78 -22.95 25.24
C GLY A 346 18.49 -22.62 24.47
N ASP A 347 17.43 -22.17 25.15
CA ASP A 347 16.18 -21.79 24.50
C ASP A 347 16.26 -20.36 23.96
N MET A 348 16.87 -20.23 22.78
CA MET A 348 17.10 -18.95 22.10
C MET A 348 15.79 -18.21 21.74
N LYS A 349 14.69 -18.93 21.51
CA LYS A 349 13.38 -18.33 21.21
C LYS A 349 12.78 -17.66 22.45
N GLN A 350 12.83 -18.35 23.60
CA GLN A 350 12.39 -17.75 24.86
C GLN A 350 13.32 -16.62 25.30
N ALA A 351 14.64 -16.80 25.18
CA ALA A 351 15.60 -15.76 25.52
C ALA A 351 15.36 -14.47 24.73
N ASN A 352 15.13 -14.56 23.41
CA ASN A 352 14.82 -13.38 22.59
C ASN A 352 13.50 -12.69 23.00
N LYS A 353 12.46 -13.46 23.32
CA LYS A 353 11.18 -12.89 23.78
C LYS A 353 11.31 -12.22 25.15
N LEU A 354 12.08 -12.83 26.05
CA LEU A 354 12.39 -12.28 27.38
C LEU A 354 13.28 -11.04 27.27
N GLN A 355 14.23 -11.01 26.33
CA GLN A 355 15.07 -9.86 26.04
C GLN A 355 14.25 -8.67 25.55
N GLN A 356 13.33 -8.87 24.61
CA GLN A 356 12.44 -7.78 24.15
C GLN A 356 11.58 -7.22 25.29
N LYS A 357 11.05 -8.08 26.16
CA LYS A 357 10.32 -7.63 27.37
C LYS A 357 11.23 -6.89 28.34
N MET A 358 12.47 -7.35 28.50
CA MET A 358 13.49 -6.68 29.32
C MET A 358 13.79 -5.30 28.77
N ASP A 359 13.97 -5.14 27.45
CA ASP A 359 14.25 -3.85 26.81
C ASP A 359 13.07 -2.89 26.98
N GLN A 360 11.83 -3.38 26.83
CA GLN A 360 10.63 -2.57 27.09
C GLN A 360 10.51 -2.13 28.56
N LEU A 361 10.97 -2.95 29.51
CA LEU A 361 11.03 -2.59 30.94
C LEU A 361 12.23 -1.70 31.26
N ALA A 362 13.37 -1.90 30.60
CA ALA A 362 14.57 -1.08 30.72
C ALA A 362 14.29 0.35 30.25
N GLN A 363 13.51 0.52 29.18
CA GLN A 363 13.02 1.83 28.72
C GLN A 363 12.20 2.57 29.79
N LYS A 364 11.55 1.85 30.71
CA LYS A 364 10.77 2.42 31.83
C LYS A 364 11.59 2.59 33.11
N THR A 365 12.82 2.09 33.16
CA THR A 365 13.66 2.12 34.36
C THR A 365 14.04 3.54 34.81
N PRO A 366 14.51 4.46 33.92
CA PRO A 366 14.91 5.81 34.35
C PRO A 366 13.77 6.57 35.03
N GLN A 367 12.57 6.39 34.50
CA GLN A 367 11.35 6.95 35.04
C GLN A 367 10.96 6.38 36.40
N MET A 368 11.09 5.06 36.58
CA MET A 368 10.82 4.43 37.88
C MET A 368 11.86 4.83 38.94
N GLN A 369 13.11 5.12 38.53
CA GLN A 369 14.12 5.70 39.42
C GLN A 369 13.75 7.12 39.84
N GLN A 370 13.28 7.97 38.92
CA GLN A 370 12.76 9.30 39.25
C GLN A 370 11.57 9.21 40.22
N LEU A 371 10.64 8.28 40.01
CA LEU A 371 9.53 8.03 40.94
C LEU A 371 10.00 7.56 42.32
N GLN A 372 11.05 6.74 42.37
CA GLN A 372 11.63 6.27 43.63
C GLN A 372 12.30 7.42 44.39
N GLN A 373 13.04 8.29 43.70
CA GLN A 373 13.63 9.49 44.28
C GLN A 373 12.54 10.44 44.80
N MET A 374 11.48 10.65 44.02
CA MET A 374 10.32 11.44 44.45
C MET A 374 9.65 10.82 45.69
N ALA A 375 9.47 9.51 45.74
CA ALA A 375 8.91 8.83 46.90
C ALA A 375 9.81 8.98 48.15
N GLN A 376 11.12 8.96 48.00
CA GLN A 376 12.06 9.22 49.10
C GLN A 376 11.96 10.68 49.60
N GLN A 377 11.86 11.64 48.69
CA GLN A 377 11.67 13.06 49.03
C GLN A 377 10.31 13.30 49.72
N MET A 378 9.25 12.63 49.26
CA MET A 378 7.94 12.65 49.94
C MET A 378 8.02 12.04 51.34
N GLN A 379 8.82 10.98 51.53
CA GLN A 379 9.04 10.37 52.84
C GLN A 379 9.77 11.32 53.79
N GLN A 380 10.81 12.01 53.31
CA GLN A 380 11.55 12.99 54.10
C GLN A 380 10.66 14.18 54.48
N ALA A 381 9.87 14.70 53.53
CA ALA A 381 8.89 15.73 53.81
C ALA A 381 7.85 15.28 54.86
N GLN A 382 7.33 14.06 54.74
CA GLN A 382 6.40 13.48 55.72
C GLN A 382 7.02 13.43 57.12
N GLN A 383 8.22 12.85 57.25
CA GLN A 383 8.89 12.69 58.55
C GLN A 383 9.25 14.04 59.18
N ALA A 384 9.67 15.02 58.39
CA ALA A 384 9.98 16.35 58.86
C ALA A 384 8.70 17.06 59.38
N MET A 385 7.58 16.93 58.69
CA MET A 385 6.29 17.47 59.16
C MET A 385 5.78 16.78 60.42
N GLU A 386 5.93 15.46 60.55
CA GLU A 386 5.55 14.73 61.78
C GLU A 386 6.40 15.12 62.99
N LYS A 387 7.68 15.43 62.77
CA LYS A 387 8.61 15.92 63.80
C LYS A 387 8.46 17.42 64.11
N GLY A 388 7.64 18.14 63.35
CA GLY A 388 7.47 19.59 63.50
C GLY A 388 8.64 20.42 62.97
N ASP A 389 9.55 19.82 62.20
CA ASP A 389 10.70 20.51 61.59
C ASP A 389 10.28 21.12 60.25
N ALA A 390 9.79 22.36 60.30
CA ALA A 390 9.33 23.10 59.13
C ALA A 390 10.46 23.36 58.11
N GLN A 391 11.71 23.49 58.55
CA GLN A 391 12.85 23.76 57.66
C GLN A 391 13.21 22.52 56.84
N GLN A 392 13.28 21.34 57.47
CA GLN A 392 13.52 20.10 56.73
C GLN A 392 12.38 19.75 55.77
N ALA A 393 11.13 20.00 56.17
CA ALA A 393 9.97 19.79 55.31
C ALA A 393 10.01 20.72 54.09
N GLN A 394 10.42 21.98 54.30
CA GLN A 394 10.59 22.96 53.23
C GLN A 394 11.68 22.55 52.25
N GLN A 395 12.83 22.08 52.73
CA GLN A 395 13.93 21.65 51.87
C GLN A 395 13.53 20.45 51.00
N ALA A 396 12.90 19.42 51.59
CA ALA A 396 12.42 18.26 50.84
C ALA A 396 11.35 18.64 49.80
N MET A 397 10.44 19.57 50.13
CA MET A 397 9.47 20.10 49.16
C MET A 397 10.12 20.93 48.06
N GLN A 398 11.19 21.67 48.37
CA GLN A 398 11.94 22.44 47.38
C GLN A 398 12.70 21.53 46.41
N GLU A 399 13.34 20.48 46.90
CA GLU A 399 13.99 19.47 46.06
C GLU A 399 12.96 18.74 45.17
N MET A 400 11.78 18.44 45.71
CA MET A 400 10.67 17.90 44.93
C MET A 400 10.20 18.88 43.84
N ALA A 401 10.05 20.16 44.16
CA ALA A 401 9.70 21.21 43.20
C ALA A 401 10.76 21.35 42.09
N GLN A 402 12.06 21.27 42.44
CA GLN A 402 13.16 21.27 41.47
C GLN A 402 13.12 20.04 40.55
N GLN A 403 12.90 18.84 41.09
CA GLN A 403 12.74 17.63 40.28
C GLN A 403 11.53 17.72 39.35
N MET A 404 10.40 18.27 39.82
CA MET A 404 9.24 18.53 38.96
C MET A 404 9.51 19.58 37.90
N ALA A 405 10.30 20.63 38.20
CA ALA A 405 10.72 21.61 37.21
C ALA A 405 11.59 20.99 36.13
N GLN A 406 12.48 20.08 36.50
CA GLN A 406 13.28 19.32 35.56
C GLN A 406 12.40 18.41 34.68
N MET A 407 11.44 17.69 35.27
CA MET A 407 10.49 16.88 34.50
C MET A 407 9.60 17.72 33.58
N GLN A 408 9.23 18.93 33.99
CA GLN A 408 8.49 19.86 33.13
C GLN A 408 9.32 20.25 31.91
N LYS A 409 10.60 20.60 32.11
CA LYS A 409 11.53 20.91 31.01
C LYS A 409 11.70 19.72 30.06
N GLU A 410 11.85 18.51 30.61
CA GLU A 410 11.94 17.28 29.82
C GLU A 410 10.65 16.99 29.03
N ALA A 411 9.48 17.28 29.61
CA ALA A 411 8.19 17.14 28.94
C ALA A 411 8.00 18.18 27.82
N GLN A 412 8.40 19.43 28.05
CA GLN A 412 8.39 20.49 27.04
C GLN A 412 9.38 20.19 25.90
N GLU A 413 10.59 19.72 26.24
CA GLU A 413 11.57 19.23 25.27
C GLU A 413 10.96 18.10 24.43
N MET A 414 10.31 17.12 25.05
CA MET A 414 9.65 16.02 24.33
C MET A 414 8.56 16.51 23.37
N GLU A 415 7.67 17.40 23.81
CA GLU A 415 6.59 17.94 22.96
C GLU A 415 7.17 18.69 21.75
N MET A 416 8.24 19.44 21.97
CA MET A 416 8.94 20.15 20.92
C MET A 416 9.63 19.19 19.93
N LEU A 417 10.27 18.13 20.42
CA LEU A 417 10.88 17.09 19.58
C LEU A 417 9.82 16.28 18.81
N ASP A 418 8.64 16.03 19.39
CA ASP A 418 7.49 15.41 18.73
C ASP A 418 6.98 16.26 17.57
N GLY A 419 6.80 17.55 17.84
CA GLY A 419 6.43 18.52 16.83
C GLY A 419 7.48 18.59 15.72
N ALA A 420 8.76 18.58 16.06
CA ALA A 420 9.85 18.63 15.08
C ALA A 420 9.89 17.37 14.20
N MET A 421 9.74 16.18 14.79
CA MET A 421 9.65 14.94 14.01
C MET A 421 8.44 14.91 13.08
N THR A 422 7.31 15.46 13.52
CA THR A 422 6.11 15.59 12.68
C THR A 422 6.38 16.49 11.48
N ASP A 423 7.00 17.66 11.68
CA ASP A 423 7.34 18.58 10.59
C ASP A 423 8.35 17.93 9.60
N ILE A 424 9.34 17.20 10.12
CA ILE A 424 10.32 16.46 9.30
C ILE A 424 9.61 15.37 8.49
N GLN A 425 8.66 14.64 9.07
CA GLN A 425 7.89 13.62 8.36
C GLN A 425 7.05 14.23 7.24
N MET A 426 6.36 15.34 7.49
CA MET A 426 5.63 16.07 6.46
C MET A 426 6.56 16.56 5.36
N ALA A 427 7.76 17.08 5.70
CA ALA A 427 8.76 17.48 4.73
C ALA A 427 9.24 16.28 3.88
N LYS A 428 9.50 15.12 4.50
CA LYS A 428 9.87 13.88 3.79
C LYS A 428 8.79 13.43 2.81
N GLN A 429 7.54 13.42 3.24
CA GLN A 429 6.40 13.07 2.38
C GLN A 429 6.26 14.04 1.21
N ALA A 430 6.39 15.34 1.46
CA ALA A 430 6.35 16.36 0.41
C ALA A 430 7.51 16.22 -0.58
N MET A 431 8.69 15.79 -0.13
CA MET A 431 9.85 15.52 -0.98
C MET A 431 9.77 14.20 -1.77
N GLY A 432 8.62 13.51 -1.77
CA GLY A 432 8.47 12.21 -2.43
C GLY A 432 9.33 11.11 -1.80
N MET A 433 9.91 11.35 -0.62
CA MET A 433 10.64 10.33 0.12
C MET A 433 9.62 9.39 0.74
N GLN A 434 9.34 8.28 0.06
CA GLN A 434 8.47 7.24 0.59
C GLN A 434 8.95 6.78 1.97
N PRO A 435 8.05 6.63 2.96
CA PRO A 435 8.37 6.03 4.25
C PRO A 435 8.68 4.54 4.03
N GLY A 436 9.95 4.23 3.75
CA GLY A 436 10.39 2.85 3.43
C GLY A 436 11.82 2.73 2.90
N MET A 437 12.44 3.83 2.44
CA MET A 437 13.86 3.87 1.99
C MET A 437 14.87 3.97 3.15
N GLY A 438 14.55 3.34 4.29
CA GLY A 438 15.39 3.27 5.47
C GLY A 438 14.92 2.11 6.33
N GLN A 439 15.87 1.36 6.90
CA GLN A 439 15.64 0.19 7.76
C GLN A 439 14.38 0.34 8.63
N PRO A 440 13.55 -0.72 8.76
CA PRO A 440 12.33 -0.67 9.53
C PRO A 440 12.65 -0.22 10.96
N MET A 441 12.02 0.88 11.37
CA MET A 441 12.06 1.39 12.73
C MET A 441 11.52 0.32 13.69
N PRO A 442 12.30 -0.16 14.67
CA PRO A 442 11.76 -0.98 15.73
C PRO A 442 10.97 -0.07 16.68
N GLY A 443 9.63 -0.16 16.68
CA GLY A 443 8.82 0.33 17.80
C GLY A 443 7.85 1.49 17.55
N MET A 444 7.55 1.88 16.30
CA MET A 444 6.45 2.81 16.02
C MET A 444 5.50 2.24 14.96
N GLY A 445 4.49 1.51 15.43
CA GLY A 445 3.48 0.88 14.57
C GLY A 445 2.62 -0.15 15.28
N MET A 446 2.06 0.18 16.45
CA MET A 446 0.91 -0.55 17.00
C MET A 446 -0.29 0.39 17.00
N GLY A 447 -0.95 0.48 15.85
CA GLY A 447 -2.32 0.94 15.71
C GLY A 447 -3.23 -0.28 15.61
N MET A 448 -4.20 -0.37 16.52
CA MET A 448 -5.24 -1.39 16.53
C MET A 448 -6.04 -1.41 15.22
N GLY A 449 -6.31 -2.61 14.73
CA GLY A 449 -7.27 -2.88 13.66
C GLY A 449 -7.61 -4.36 13.63
N ASN A 450 -8.54 -4.76 14.51
CA ASN A 450 -9.08 -6.12 14.52
C ASN A 450 -10.13 -6.23 13.39
N GLN A 451 -9.67 -6.41 12.15
CA GLN A 451 -10.55 -6.74 11.01
C GLN A 451 -9.96 -7.91 10.24
N LYS A 452 -10.68 -9.03 10.25
CA LYS A 452 -10.49 -10.16 9.34
C LYS A 452 -10.74 -9.67 7.90
N GLY A 453 -9.70 -9.18 7.24
CA GLY A 453 -9.70 -8.80 5.83
C GLY A 453 -9.03 -9.88 4.98
N LYS A 454 -9.71 -10.29 3.91
CA LYS A 454 -9.38 -11.39 3.00
C LYS A 454 -8.33 -10.97 1.94
N PHE A 455 -7.24 -10.34 2.36
CA PHE A 455 -6.12 -9.93 1.49
C PHE A 455 -4.77 -10.32 2.11
N PRO A 456 -3.78 -10.81 1.33
CA PRO A 456 -2.49 -11.19 1.85
C PRO A 456 -1.72 -9.96 2.35
N GLY A 457 -1.55 -9.87 3.67
CA GLY A 457 -0.72 -8.87 4.32
C GLY A 457 0.75 -9.31 4.43
N PRO A 458 1.67 -8.38 4.71
CA PRO A 458 3.09 -8.68 4.96
C PRO A 458 3.25 -9.34 6.34
N GLY A 459 2.84 -10.60 6.45
CA GLY A 459 2.88 -11.38 7.69
C GLY A 459 4.00 -12.43 7.69
N MET A 460 4.77 -12.48 8.77
CA MET A 460 5.77 -13.52 9.08
C MET A 460 5.13 -14.78 9.70
N GLY A 461 3.87 -15.09 9.35
CA GLY A 461 3.13 -16.27 9.84
C GLY A 461 3.20 -17.45 8.87
N GLU A 462 2.73 -18.62 9.28
CA GLU A 462 2.54 -19.75 8.36
C GLU A 462 1.40 -19.44 7.37
N GLY A 463 1.76 -19.16 6.11
CA GLY A 463 0.87 -18.83 5.01
C GLY A 463 1.62 -18.26 3.81
N GLN A 464 0.96 -18.15 2.65
CA GLN A 464 1.52 -17.48 1.47
C GLN A 464 1.55 -15.95 1.72
N GLY A 465 2.73 -15.43 2.04
CA GLY A 465 2.99 -13.98 2.18
C GLY A 465 3.64 -13.40 0.93
N ALA A 466 3.33 -12.13 0.63
CA ALA A 466 4.00 -11.34 -0.41
C ALA A 466 4.89 -10.26 0.25
N GLY A 467 6.13 -10.11 -0.23
CA GLY A 467 7.12 -9.14 0.25
C GLY A 467 8.54 -9.71 0.35
N ALA A 468 9.55 -8.84 0.34
CA ALA A 468 10.95 -9.24 0.51
C ALA A 468 11.18 -9.77 1.94
N ARG A 469 11.61 -11.03 2.07
CA ARG A 469 12.05 -11.58 3.36
C ARG A 469 13.40 -10.94 3.74
N PRO A 470 13.60 -10.52 5.00
CA PRO A 470 14.92 -10.13 5.46
C PRO A 470 15.84 -11.37 5.43
N SER A 471 16.89 -11.32 4.61
CA SER A 471 17.98 -12.28 4.62
C SER A 471 18.99 -11.88 5.68
N GLU A 472 19.31 -12.78 6.61
CA GLU A 472 20.46 -12.63 7.49
C GLU A 472 21.76 -12.86 6.70
N GLU A 473 22.79 -12.09 7.04
CA GLU A 473 24.12 -12.19 6.46
C GLU A 473 24.82 -13.41 7.09
N ASN A 474 24.96 -14.50 6.33
CA ASN A 474 25.70 -15.67 6.77
C ASN A 474 27.20 -15.43 6.58
N ASP A 475 28.00 -15.82 7.57
CA ASP A 475 29.46 -15.78 7.52
C ASP A 475 30.00 -16.89 6.60
N VAL A 476 29.94 -16.65 5.29
CA VAL A 476 30.52 -17.52 4.27
C VAL A 476 31.77 -16.88 3.70
N ALA A 477 32.91 -17.56 3.88
CA ALA A 477 34.17 -17.12 3.30
C ALA A 477 34.12 -17.21 1.76
N TYR A 478 34.09 -16.07 1.08
CA TYR A 478 34.25 -16.02 -0.37
C TYR A 478 35.66 -16.43 -0.76
N ARG A 479 35.78 -17.38 -1.70
CA ARG A 479 37.06 -17.81 -2.27
C ARG A 479 37.31 -17.06 -3.57
N ASP A 480 38.23 -16.09 -3.54
CA ASP A 480 38.68 -15.40 -4.74
C ASP A 480 39.36 -16.40 -5.69
N THR A 481 38.66 -16.79 -6.76
CA THR A 481 39.23 -17.61 -7.83
C THR A 481 39.62 -16.69 -8.98
N LYS A 482 40.89 -16.26 -8.99
CA LYS A 482 41.48 -15.65 -10.18
C LYS A 482 41.77 -16.75 -11.20
N VAL A 483 41.03 -16.74 -12.31
CA VAL A 483 41.40 -17.53 -13.49
C VAL A 483 42.69 -16.94 -14.05
N ARG A 484 43.78 -17.71 -14.02
CA ARG A 484 45.03 -17.34 -14.71
C ARG A 484 44.82 -17.49 -16.21
N GLN A 485 44.44 -16.42 -16.88
CA GLN A 485 44.44 -16.36 -18.34
C GLN A 485 45.76 -15.73 -18.79
N ASN A 486 46.56 -16.47 -19.56
CA ASN A 486 47.73 -15.91 -20.24
C ASN A 486 47.23 -15.00 -21.37
N VAL A 487 47.29 -13.69 -21.15
CA VAL A 487 46.99 -12.70 -22.18
C VAL A 487 48.14 -12.72 -23.19
N GLY A 488 47.95 -13.41 -24.31
CA GLY A 488 48.90 -13.36 -25.44
C GLY A 488 48.99 -11.95 -26.02
N ARG A 489 50.08 -11.64 -26.73
CA ARG A 489 50.27 -10.38 -27.46
C ARG A 489 49.25 -10.27 -28.62
N GLY A 490 48.04 -9.81 -28.30
CA GLY A 490 47.05 -9.32 -29.25
C GLY A 490 46.96 -7.80 -29.11
N ALA A 491 46.99 -7.08 -30.23
CA ALA A 491 46.97 -5.62 -30.26
C ALA A 491 45.75 -5.06 -29.51
N SER A 492 46.00 -4.30 -28.45
CA SER A 492 44.99 -3.45 -27.83
C SER A 492 44.69 -2.30 -28.80
N THR A 493 43.62 -2.41 -29.59
CA THR A 493 43.15 -1.27 -30.39
C THR A 493 42.50 -0.26 -29.45
N PHE A 494 43.32 0.69 -28.99
CA PHE A 494 42.85 1.90 -28.35
C PHE A 494 42.05 2.72 -29.39
N GLY A 495 40.73 2.75 -29.24
CA GLY A 495 39.87 3.67 -29.99
C GLY A 495 40.25 5.12 -29.66
N GLY A 496 40.67 5.86 -30.68
CA GLY A 496 41.35 7.16 -30.57
C GLY A 496 40.61 8.23 -29.75
N LEU A 497 41.40 9.06 -29.06
CA LEU A 497 40.97 10.30 -28.44
C LEU A 497 40.68 11.34 -29.54
N VAL A 498 39.41 11.63 -29.78
CA VAL A 498 39.00 12.74 -30.66
C VAL A 498 39.31 14.07 -29.96
N LYS A 499 40.19 14.87 -30.54
CA LYS A 499 40.56 16.20 -30.06
C LYS A 499 39.60 17.24 -30.65
N GLY A 500 38.54 17.57 -29.92
CA GLY A 500 37.56 18.60 -30.25
C GLY A 500 36.69 18.92 -29.03
N PRO A 501 36.13 20.14 -28.89
CA PRO A 501 35.35 20.52 -27.71
C PRO A 501 34.15 19.59 -27.57
N SER A 502 34.03 18.95 -26.40
CA SER A 502 32.95 17.99 -26.12
C SER A 502 31.60 18.71 -26.05
N VAL A 503 30.85 18.68 -27.15
CA VAL A 503 29.46 19.13 -27.19
C VAL A 503 28.57 18.00 -26.67
N LYS A 504 27.95 18.22 -25.52
CA LYS A 504 27.14 17.22 -24.82
C LYS A 504 25.69 17.30 -25.31
N GLY A 505 25.30 16.46 -26.27
CA GLY A 505 23.88 16.31 -26.60
C GLY A 505 23.55 15.65 -27.94
N GLU A 506 24.39 15.79 -28.97
CA GLU A 506 23.96 15.48 -30.35
C GLU A 506 24.43 14.11 -30.87
N VAL A 507 25.39 13.47 -30.18
CA VAL A 507 26.03 12.22 -30.66
C VAL A 507 25.13 10.98 -30.52
N ILE A 508 24.12 11.02 -29.64
CA ILE A 508 23.24 9.85 -29.45
C ILE A 508 22.27 9.68 -30.63
N GLU A 509 21.86 10.78 -31.27
CA GLU A 509 20.98 10.71 -32.44
C GLU A 509 21.71 10.24 -33.69
N SER A 510 22.92 10.76 -33.96
CA SER A 510 23.69 10.33 -35.14
C SER A 510 24.13 8.87 -35.06
N ILE A 511 24.46 8.36 -33.86
CA ILE A 511 24.72 6.93 -33.64
C ILE A 511 23.44 6.11 -33.86
N LYS A 512 22.26 6.60 -33.45
CA LYS A 512 20.98 5.92 -33.70
C LYS A 512 20.66 5.84 -35.20
N THR A 513 20.93 6.90 -35.95
CA THR A 513 20.68 6.94 -37.40
C THR A 513 21.64 6.03 -38.16
N GLN A 514 22.91 5.96 -37.75
CA GLN A 514 23.88 5.02 -38.33
C GLN A 514 23.60 3.57 -37.95
N LEU A 515 23.21 3.29 -36.70
CA LEU A 515 22.80 1.93 -36.31
C LEU A 515 21.56 1.47 -37.08
N SER A 516 20.56 2.34 -37.27
CA SER A 516 19.35 1.99 -38.03
C SER A 516 19.59 1.85 -39.54
N ALA A 517 20.64 2.48 -40.08
CA ALA A 517 21.10 2.26 -41.45
C ALA A 517 21.88 0.93 -41.60
N GLU A 518 22.61 0.48 -40.58
CA GLU A 518 23.26 -0.84 -40.59
C GLU A 518 22.26 -2.00 -40.38
N THR A 519 21.18 -1.81 -39.61
CA THR A 519 20.12 -2.83 -39.47
C THR A 519 19.37 -3.10 -40.79
N ALA A 520 19.55 -2.26 -41.82
CA ALA A 520 18.95 -2.43 -43.13
C ALA A 520 19.79 -3.31 -44.09
N GLN A 521 20.98 -3.77 -43.68
CA GLN A 521 21.67 -4.86 -44.40
C GLN A 521 21.18 -6.22 -43.87
N PRO A 522 20.88 -7.19 -44.74
CA PRO A 522 20.40 -8.49 -44.30
C PRO A 522 21.50 -9.19 -43.51
N ALA A 523 21.30 -9.28 -42.19
CA ALA A 523 22.15 -10.05 -41.30
C ALA A 523 22.14 -11.53 -41.72
N ASP A 524 23.32 -12.04 -42.04
CA ASP A 524 23.60 -13.44 -42.34
C ASP A 524 23.07 -14.38 -41.23
N PRO A 525 22.10 -15.27 -41.50
CA PRO A 525 21.39 -16.04 -40.48
C PRO A 525 22.13 -17.36 -40.15
N LEU A 526 23.44 -17.30 -39.94
CA LEU A 526 24.21 -18.47 -39.53
C LEU A 526 25.04 -18.17 -38.30
N THR A 527 24.37 -17.95 -37.17
CA THR A 527 24.85 -18.38 -35.84
C THR A 527 23.86 -17.96 -34.78
N SER A 528 23.32 -18.97 -34.08
CA SER A 528 22.73 -18.91 -32.73
C SER A 528 21.27 -19.33 -32.51
N GLU A 529 20.70 -20.22 -33.34
CA GLU A 529 19.60 -21.06 -32.82
C GLU A 529 20.15 -22.21 -31.97
N ARG A 530 20.02 -22.10 -30.65
CA ARG A 530 20.28 -23.22 -29.74
C ARG A 530 19.20 -24.29 -29.91
N LEU A 531 19.55 -25.39 -30.57
CA LEU A 531 18.68 -26.56 -30.72
C LEU A 531 18.13 -27.05 -29.35
N PRO A 532 16.84 -27.44 -29.27
CA PRO A 532 16.27 -28.10 -28.09
C PRO A 532 17.09 -29.33 -27.66
N ARG A 533 17.14 -29.64 -26.36
CA ARG A 533 18.02 -30.71 -25.81
C ARG A 533 17.86 -32.05 -26.53
N SER A 534 16.64 -32.45 -26.87
CA SER A 534 16.36 -33.71 -27.57
C SER A 534 17.01 -33.79 -28.95
N ARG A 535 17.16 -32.68 -29.69
CA ARG A 535 17.79 -32.67 -31.02
C ARG A 535 19.31 -32.53 -30.96
N ARG A 536 19.86 -32.06 -29.84
CA ARG A 536 21.31 -31.93 -29.63
C ARG A 536 22.00 -33.28 -29.48
N GLU A 537 21.35 -34.23 -28.81
CA GLU A 537 21.93 -35.57 -28.63
C GLU A 537 22.00 -36.32 -29.95
N HIS A 538 20.92 -36.30 -30.75
CA HIS A 538 20.93 -36.90 -32.08
C HIS A 538 21.92 -36.26 -33.05
N ALA A 539 22.08 -34.93 -33.02
CA ALA A 539 23.10 -34.26 -33.83
C ALA A 539 24.51 -34.67 -33.40
N LYS A 540 24.76 -34.80 -32.09
CA LYS A 540 26.05 -35.20 -31.55
C LYS A 540 26.39 -36.65 -31.91
N GLU A 541 25.43 -37.57 -31.80
CA GLU A 541 25.58 -38.96 -32.24
C GLU A 541 25.86 -39.05 -33.75
N TYR A 542 25.13 -38.28 -34.56
CA TYR A 542 25.36 -38.24 -36.00
C TYR A 542 26.79 -37.82 -36.34
N PHE A 543 27.29 -36.71 -35.77
CA PHE A 543 28.65 -36.23 -36.04
C PHE A 543 29.74 -37.14 -35.44
N GLN A 544 29.49 -37.81 -34.32
CA GLN A 544 30.40 -38.82 -33.78
C GLN A 544 30.49 -40.05 -34.70
N SER A 545 29.34 -40.55 -35.19
CA SER A 545 29.31 -41.68 -36.12
C SER A 545 29.97 -41.39 -37.47
N LEU A 546 30.00 -40.12 -37.88
CA LEU A 546 30.62 -39.66 -39.12
C LEU A 546 32.15 -39.57 -38.98
N ASN A 547 32.64 -39.15 -37.80
CA ASN A 547 34.07 -39.12 -37.49
C ASN A 547 34.67 -40.51 -37.23
N GLU A 548 33.88 -41.52 -36.88
CA GLU A 548 34.35 -42.90 -36.79
C GLU A 548 34.41 -43.61 -38.17
N LYS A 549 33.73 -43.06 -39.19
CA LYS A 549 33.70 -43.61 -40.55
C LYS A 549 34.63 -42.90 -41.53
N LEU A 550 35.25 -41.80 -41.11
CA LEU A 550 36.37 -41.12 -41.77
C LEU A 550 37.66 -41.54 -41.10
#